data_AF-A0AAD4PSE3-F1
#
_entry.id   AF-A0AAD4PSE3-F1
#
_cell.length_a   1.000
_cell.length_b   1.000
_cell.length_c   1.000
_cell.angle_alpha   90.00
_cell.angle_beta   90.00
_cell.angle_gamma   90.00
#
_symmetry.space_group_name_H-M   'P 1'
#
loop_
_entity.id
_entity.type
_entity.pdbx_description
1 polymer ?
#
loop_
_entity_poly.entity_id
_entity_poly.type
_entity_poly.pdbx_seq_one_letter_code
_entity_poly.pdbx_strand_id
1 'polypeptide(L)'
;MTSETPPSTLKWSSQLLVTPPIRTPKLPGDKILLPQSALEQLLAAAPVVEIEDNNRENPASYLPRTSAFDPFNPYTFSAEAQARTVASSSSRTRQPQLPHPLTFRITNPNNGRAVYAGIREFSAEEGEVSLSSFLRGVLGLEAESTTTASGVGADAVDGNAKLAAAVTVDVQQLPKGTYVRLRPVEAGYESEDWKALLERHLRENFTTLTIGEVLRIPRGRNRHFEFLVDKAAPDGNGICIVDTDLEVDIEPLNEEQARETLRRRTEKASLENKAKKKSSTGGLISKDQDISGRVGRGEYVDYELKDWNSSKEIHLQLEAADGADLDVFISPLTRRIERRYLSQMLTGCGKPWCRNEYCKTGHQQRSSQPSSSPSGSLPTSSKDILQTIKPLLDAIELKPGGVNTAPFYFCVDEMSQQRRIVGEMIAAETVYDIRWCLAALEASGGDLDKARDWLNGWAPKRDETRSE
;
A
#
# COMPACT_ATOMS: atom_id res chain seq x y z
N MET A 1 46.14 -11.68 7.68
CA MET A 1 46.39 -10.49 6.83
C MET A 1 46.12 -10.90 5.39
N THR A 2 44.85 -10.92 5.00
CA THR A 2 44.42 -11.16 3.62
C THR A 2 44.02 -9.81 3.05
N SER A 3 44.93 -9.20 2.30
CA SER A 3 44.68 -7.98 1.54
C SER A 3 43.73 -8.32 0.39
N GLU A 4 42.45 -8.07 0.57
CA GLU A 4 41.47 -8.04 -0.52
C GLU A 4 41.82 -6.86 -1.43
N THR A 5 42.38 -7.15 -2.60
CA THR A 5 42.45 -6.22 -3.73
C THR A 5 41.03 -5.79 -4.12
N PRO A 6 40.73 -4.48 -4.24
CA PRO A 6 39.41 -4.05 -4.71
C PRO A 6 39.20 -4.48 -6.17
N PRO A 7 37.97 -4.88 -6.56
CA PRO A 7 37.67 -5.27 -7.93
C PRO A 7 37.95 -4.09 -8.87
N SER A 8 38.53 -4.37 -10.03
CA SER A 8 38.88 -3.42 -11.09
C SER A 8 37.71 -2.47 -11.38
N THR A 9 37.78 -1.26 -10.82
CA THR A 9 36.74 -0.24 -10.95
C THR A 9 36.73 0.29 -12.37
N LEU A 10 35.57 0.29 -13.02
CA LEU A 10 35.33 1.02 -14.28
C LEU A 10 35.74 2.48 -14.08
N LYS A 11 36.71 2.97 -14.86
CA LYS A 11 37.19 4.36 -14.81
C LYS A 11 36.79 5.07 -16.10
N TRP A 12 35.84 5.99 -15.99
CA TRP A 12 35.42 6.86 -17.08
C TRP A 12 35.18 8.26 -16.53
N SER A 13 35.58 9.28 -17.28
CA SER A 13 35.30 10.68 -16.95
C SER A 13 35.10 11.47 -18.24
N SER A 14 34.12 12.37 -18.24
CA SER A 14 33.82 13.25 -19.36
C SER A 14 33.35 14.62 -18.87
N GLN A 15 33.69 15.68 -19.59
CA GLN A 15 33.16 17.02 -19.36
C GLN A 15 32.00 17.27 -20.31
N LEU A 16 30.83 17.58 -19.76
CA LEU A 16 29.59 17.75 -20.51
C LEU A 16 28.95 19.09 -20.19
N LEU A 17 28.28 19.69 -21.18
CA LEU A 17 27.51 20.92 -21.01
C LEU A 17 26.15 20.58 -20.40
N VAL A 18 25.68 21.40 -19.45
CA VAL A 18 24.38 21.16 -18.83
C VAL A 18 23.28 21.68 -19.72
N THR A 19 22.37 20.79 -20.15
CA THR A 19 21.21 21.14 -20.97
C THR A 19 20.36 22.21 -20.27
N PRO A 20 19.79 23.21 -20.98
CA PRO A 20 18.91 24.20 -20.37
C PRO A 20 17.63 23.59 -19.76
N PRO A 21 17.06 24.15 -18.68
CA PRO A 21 15.90 23.59 -17.99
C PRO A 21 14.64 23.50 -18.86
N ILE A 22 14.56 24.30 -19.93
CA ILE A 22 13.44 24.31 -20.90
C ILE A 22 13.44 23.03 -21.75
N ARG A 23 14.62 22.47 -22.04
CA ARG A 23 14.77 21.26 -22.87
C ARG A 23 14.90 19.99 -22.04
N THR A 24 15.16 20.09 -20.74
CA THR A 24 15.27 18.92 -19.90
C THR A 24 13.91 18.30 -19.60
N PRO A 25 13.73 16.99 -19.81
CA PRO A 25 12.53 16.29 -19.35
C PRO A 25 12.44 16.35 -17.82
N LYS A 26 11.23 16.20 -17.27
CA LYS A 26 11.03 16.12 -15.81
C LYS A 26 11.69 14.84 -15.28
N LEU A 27 12.89 14.97 -14.75
CA LEU A 27 13.63 13.89 -14.13
C LEU A 27 13.33 13.86 -12.63
N PRO A 28 12.90 12.71 -12.09
CA PRO A 28 12.68 12.56 -10.65
C PRO A 28 14.00 12.34 -9.89
N GLY A 29 14.13 12.97 -8.72
CA GLY A 29 15.21 12.75 -7.76
C GLY A 29 16.63 12.99 -8.30
N ASP A 30 17.51 12.00 -8.17
CA ASP A 30 18.95 12.07 -8.50
C ASP A 30 19.29 11.49 -9.89
N LYS A 31 18.29 11.37 -10.77
CA LYS A 31 18.45 10.74 -12.09
C LYS A 31 19.01 11.70 -13.12
N ILE A 32 19.96 11.21 -13.93
CA ILE A 32 20.55 11.95 -15.06
C ILE A 32 20.30 11.25 -16.41
N LEU A 33 20.44 12.01 -17.49
CA LEU A 33 20.53 11.49 -18.86
C LEU A 33 21.90 11.81 -19.44
N LEU A 34 22.54 10.81 -20.03
CA LEU A 34 23.83 10.93 -20.70
C LEU A 34 23.67 10.72 -22.21
N PRO A 35 24.62 11.20 -23.03
CA PRO A 35 24.58 10.98 -24.47
C PRO A 35 24.92 9.52 -24.81
N GLN A 36 24.48 9.06 -25.98
CA GLN A 36 24.77 7.70 -26.47
C GLN A 36 26.28 7.43 -26.58
N SER A 37 27.07 8.45 -26.92
CA SER A 37 28.54 8.36 -26.96
C SER A 37 29.16 8.01 -25.61
N ALA A 38 28.53 8.42 -24.49
CA ALA A 38 28.98 8.02 -23.16
C ALA A 38 28.77 6.52 -22.92
N LEU A 39 27.64 5.95 -23.38
CA LEU A 39 27.40 4.50 -23.28
C LEU A 39 28.46 3.70 -24.04
N GLU A 40 28.78 4.10 -25.27
CA GLU A 40 29.81 3.43 -26.08
C GLU A 40 31.19 3.46 -25.40
N GLN A 41 31.56 4.61 -24.83
CA GLN A 41 32.81 4.75 -24.07
C GLN A 41 32.82 3.90 -22.80
N LEU A 42 31.69 3.80 -22.10
CA LEU A 42 31.55 2.96 -20.91
C LEU A 42 31.66 1.47 -21.26
N LEU A 43 31.01 1.03 -22.34
CA LEU A 43 31.09 -0.35 -22.81
C LEU A 43 32.51 -0.69 -23.30
N ALA A 44 33.22 0.27 -23.91
CA ALA A 44 34.62 0.10 -24.29
C ALA A 44 35.57 0.00 -23.09
N ALA A 45 35.24 0.68 -21.98
CA ALA A 45 36.01 0.64 -20.74
C ALA A 45 35.63 -0.53 -19.82
N ALA A 46 34.51 -1.22 -20.08
CA ALA A 46 33.99 -2.29 -19.25
C ALA A 46 34.84 -3.57 -19.34
N PRO A 47 35.07 -4.27 -18.22
CA PRO A 47 35.73 -5.56 -18.26
C PRO A 47 34.86 -6.56 -19.03
N VAL A 48 35.47 -7.23 -20.01
CA VAL A 48 34.80 -8.29 -20.77
C VAL A 48 34.70 -9.52 -19.87
N VAL A 49 33.49 -9.83 -19.40
CA VAL A 49 33.21 -11.08 -18.68
C VAL A 49 32.85 -12.14 -19.70
N GLU A 50 33.56 -13.28 -19.67
CA GLU A 50 33.15 -14.46 -20.43
C GLU A 50 31.97 -15.09 -19.70
N ILE A 51 30.77 -14.99 -20.28
CA ILE A 51 29.61 -15.71 -19.77
C ILE A 51 29.82 -17.18 -20.13
N GLU A 52 30.14 -18.00 -19.13
CA GLU A 52 30.01 -19.45 -19.28
C GLU A 52 28.53 -19.77 -19.46
N ASP A 53 28.14 -20.21 -20.66
CA ASP A 53 26.83 -20.78 -20.89
C ASP A 53 26.67 -21.98 -19.94
N ASN A 54 25.97 -21.81 -18.82
CA ASN A 54 25.55 -22.88 -17.92
C ASN A 54 24.57 -23.88 -18.57
N ASN A 55 24.39 -23.81 -19.90
CA ASN A 55 23.52 -24.67 -20.68
C ASN A 55 24.17 -26.02 -21.04
N ARG A 56 24.99 -26.57 -20.13
CA ARG A 56 25.63 -27.89 -20.28
C ARG A 56 24.63 -29.06 -20.27
N GLU A 57 23.35 -28.79 -20.00
CA GLU A 57 22.27 -29.78 -19.98
C GLU A 57 21.21 -29.57 -21.08
N ASN A 58 21.54 -28.87 -22.16
CA ASN A 58 20.62 -28.74 -23.30
C ASN A 58 20.87 -29.89 -24.30
N PRO A 59 19.94 -30.84 -24.52
CA PRO A 59 20.15 -32.03 -25.38
C PRO A 59 20.39 -31.72 -26.86
N ALA A 60 20.30 -30.44 -27.27
CA ALA A 60 20.64 -29.96 -28.61
C ALA A 60 22.17 -29.87 -28.89
N SER A 61 23.04 -30.05 -27.90
CA SER A 61 24.51 -29.97 -28.06
C SER A 61 25.12 -31.15 -28.84
N TYR A 62 24.38 -32.25 -28.98
CA TYR A 62 24.83 -33.48 -29.67
C TYR A 62 24.37 -33.57 -31.14
N LEU A 63 23.54 -32.64 -31.61
CA LEU A 63 23.12 -32.63 -33.01
C LEU A 63 24.23 -32.05 -33.91
N PRO A 64 24.52 -32.66 -35.07
CA PRO A 64 25.43 -32.08 -36.05
C PRO A 64 24.88 -30.73 -36.54
N ARG A 65 25.73 -29.70 -36.58
CA ARG A 65 25.33 -28.34 -37.01
C ARG A 65 25.27 -28.20 -38.52
N THR A 66 25.88 -29.13 -39.24
CA THR A 66 25.79 -29.26 -40.69
C THR A 66 24.86 -30.42 -41.05
N SER A 67 23.96 -30.21 -42.01
CA SER A 67 22.96 -31.20 -42.43
C SER A 67 23.54 -32.44 -43.12
N ALA A 68 24.85 -32.44 -43.43
CA ALA A 68 25.57 -33.49 -44.15
C ALA A 68 26.76 -34.04 -43.34
N PHE A 69 26.70 -34.01 -42.01
CA PHE A 69 27.80 -34.47 -41.16
C PHE A 69 27.97 -36.00 -41.22
N ASP A 70 29.14 -36.44 -41.71
CA ASP A 70 29.60 -37.83 -41.67
C ASP A 70 30.88 -37.92 -40.81
N PRO A 71 30.88 -38.74 -39.72
CA PRO A 71 32.04 -38.93 -38.84
C PRO A 71 33.29 -39.53 -39.49
N PHE A 72 33.13 -40.22 -40.62
CA PHE A 72 34.24 -40.94 -41.27
C PHE A 72 34.80 -40.24 -42.51
N ASN A 73 34.22 -39.10 -42.90
CA ASN A 73 34.70 -38.31 -44.02
C ASN A 73 35.49 -37.07 -43.53
N PRO A 74 36.78 -36.94 -43.87
CA PRO A 74 37.64 -35.87 -43.35
C PRO A 74 37.16 -34.47 -43.76
N TYR A 75 36.49 -34.33 -44.90
CA TYR A 75 36.01 -33.04 -45.38
C TYR A 75 34.78 -32.55 -44.61
N THR A 76 33.79 -33.41 -44.39
CA THR A 76 32.59 -33.07 -43.58
C THR A 76 32.95 -32.88 -42.11
N PHE A 77 33.92 -33.64 -41.60
CA PHE A 77 34.44 -33.47 -40.25
C PHE A 77 35.13 -32.10 -40.06
N SER A 78 35.94 -31.68 -41.02
CA SER A 78 36.60 -30.36 -40.98
C SER A 78 35.60 -29.20 -41.05
N ALA A 79 34.54 -29.34 -41.87
CA ALA A 79 33.47 -28.35 -41.98
C ALA A 79 32.63 -28.25 -40.69
N GLU A 80 32.31 -29.37 -40.05
CA GLU A 80 31.61 -29.39 -38.76
C GLU A 80 32.49 -28.83 -37.63
N ALA A 81 33.79 -29.15 -37.62
CA ALA A 81 34.74 -28.58 -36.66
C ALA A 81 34.81 -27.05 -36.81
N GLN A 82 34.87 -26.54 -38.04
CA GLN A 82 34.82 -25.11 -38.33
C GLN A 82 33.47 -24.50 -37.90
N ALA A 83 32.33 -25.12 -38.22
CA ALA A 83 31.01 -24.65 -37.80
C ALA A 83 30.86 -24.61 -36.27
N ARG A 84 31.44 -25.58 -35.54
CA ARG A 84 31.49 -25.58 -34.07
C ARG A 84 32.40 -24.48 -33.54
N THR A 85 33.55 -24.21 -34.16
CA THR A 85 34.42 -23.09 -33.75
C THR A 85 33.75 -21.74 -33.99
N VAL A 86 33.17 -21.51 -35.17
CA VAL A 86 32.44 -20.27 -35.50
C VAL A 86 31.25 -20.09 -34.57
N ALA A 87 30.47 -21.14 -34.35
CA ALA A 87 29.29 -21.01 -33.52
C ALA A 87 29.60 -20.99 -32.01
N SER A 88 30.74 -21.54 -31.56
CA SER A 88 31.28 -21.29 -30.22
C SER A 88 31.84 -19.87 -30.06
N SER A 89 32.32 -19.24 -31.15
CA SER A 89 32.67 -17.83 -31.15
C SER A 89 31.45 -16.90 -31.23
N SER A 90 30.34 -17.36 -31.81
CA SER A 90 29.05 -16.64 -31.81
C SER A 90 28.23 -16.87 -30.54
N SER A 91 28.42 -17.99 -29.81
CA SER A 91 27.80 -18.25 -28.50
C SER A 91 28.65 -17.75 -27.33
N ARG A 92 29.96 -17.51 -27.52
CA ARG A 92 30.75 -16.65 -26.63
C ARG A 92 30.37 -15.19 -26.88
N THR A 93 29.17 -14.84 -26.49
CA THR A 93 28.72 -13.45 -26.42
C THR A 93 29.57 -12.75 -25.35
N ARG A 94 30.74 -12.22 -25.76
CA ARG A 94 31.54 -11.26 -24.98
C ARG A 94 30.71 -9.98 -24.86
N GLN A 95 29.74 -10.00 -23.95
CA GLN A 95 28.94 -8.82 -23.65
C GLN A 95 29.66 -8.04 -22.55
N PRO A 96 30.10 -6.79 -22.82
CA PRO A 96 30.57 -5.92 -21.76
C PRO A 96 29.44 -5.75 -20.74
N GLN A 97 29.62 -6.29 -19.54
CA GLN A 97 28.65 -6.14 -18.46
C GLN A 97 29.04 -4.94 -17.62
N LEU A 98 28.20 -3.92 -17.67
CA LEU A 98 28.31 -2.75 -16.81
C LEU A 98 27.80 -3.11 -15.40
N PRO A 99 28.48 -2.67 -14.32
CA PRO A 99 27.99 -2.87 -12.96
C PRO A 99 26.59 -2.27 -12.80
N HIS A 100 25.65 -3.05 -12.27
CA HIS A 100 24.34 -2.53 -11.89
C HIS A 100 24.27 -2.35 -10.36
N PRO A 101 23.85 -1.18 -9.86
CA PRO A 101 23.52 0.06 -10.56
C PRO A 101 24.75 0.89 -10.94
N LEU A 102 24.66 1.59 -12.08
CA LEU A 102 25.66 2.54 -12.55
C LEU A 102 25.50 3.88 -11.84
N THR A 103 26.54 4.29 -11.13
CA THR A 103 26.57 5.53 -10.34
C THR A 103 27.67 6.46 -10.82
N PHE A 104 27.36 7.74 -10.83
CA PHE A 104 28.23 8.80 -11.33
C PHE A 104 28.41 9.85 -10.25
N ARG A 105 29.64 10.31 -10.10
CA ARG A 105 29.97 11.53 -9.41
C ARG A 105 29.90 12.67 -10.41
N ILE A 106 29.28 13.76 -9.99
CA ILE A 106 29.07 14.96 -10.79
C ILE A 106 29.72 16.09 -10.04
N THR A 107 30.78 16.66 -10.61
CA THR A 107 31.55 17.74 -10.01
C THR A 107 31.39 19.00 -10.84
N ASN A 108 30.89 20.06 -10.22
CA ASN A 108 30.88 21.38 -10.85
C ASN A 108 32.25 22.05 -10.65
N PRO A 109 33.02 22.28 -11.74
CA PRO A 109 34.37 22.83 -11.63
C PRO A 109 34.39 24.27 -11.12
N ASN A 110 33.29 25.02 -11.25
CA ASN A 110 33.24 26.43 -10.86
C ASN A 110 33.12 26.65 -9.35
N ASN A 111 32.46 25.73 -8.64
CA ASN A 111 32.23 25.84 -7.19
C ASN A 111 32.84 24.69 -6.38
N GLY A 112 33.42 23.69 -7.03
CA GLY A 112 34.01 22.52 -6.39
C GLY A 112 33.01 21.60 -5.69
N ARG A 113 31.70 21.81 -5.85
CA ARG A 113 30.66 20.95 -5.28
C ARG A 113 30.57 19.66 -6.09
N ALA A 114 30.46 18.55 -5.38
CA ALA A 114 30.33 17.23 -5.97
C ALA A 114 29.11 16.50 -5.38
N VAL A 115 28.34 15.85 -6.25
CA VAL A 115 27.13 15.09 -5.90
C VAL A 115 27.16 13.75 -6.61
N TYR A 116 26.58 12.74 -5.99
CA TYR A 116 26.35 11.44 -6.61
C TYR A 116 24.97 11.36 -7.25
N ALA A 117 24.90 10.69 -8.40
CA ALA A 117 23.70 10.54 -9.20
C ALA A 117 23.65 9.19 -9.91
N GLY A 118 22.44 8.73 -10.21
CA GLY A 118 22.21 7.52 -11.00
C GLY A 118 21.81 7.84 -12.43
N ILE A 119 22.20 6.96 -13.36
CA ILE A 119 21.74 7.04 -14.75
C ILE A 119 20.31 6.52 -14.88
N ARG A 120 19.47 7.26 -15.62
CA ARG A 120 18.16 6.77 -16.05
C ARG A 120 18.22 6.10 -17.43
N GLU A 121 18.78 6.80 -18.40
CA GLU A 121 18.92 6.33 -19.79
C GLU A 121 19.96 7.18 -20.54
N PHE A 122 20.40 6.67 -21.70
CA PHE A 122 21.37 7.31 -22.57
C PHE A 122 20.69 7.98 -23.78
N SER A 123 19.93 9.04 -23.52
CA SER A 123 19.09 9.72 -24.54
C SER A 123 19.39 11.21 -24.71
N ALA A 124 20.44 11.74 -24.07
CA ALA A 124 20.78 13.16 -24.16
C ALA A 124 21.45 13.53 -25.51
N GLU A 125 21.39 14.82 -25.87
CA GLU A 125 22.13 15.36 -27.01
C GLU A 125 23.65 15.18 -26.82
N GLU A 126 24.39 14.98 -27.91
CA GLU A 126 25.82 14.74 -27.85
C GLU A 126 26.57 15.93 -27.22
N GLY A 127 27.41 15.64 -26.22
CA GLY A 127 28.14 16.67 -25.49
C GLY A 127 27.33 17.38 -24.39
N GLU A 128 26.06 17.01 -24.21
CA GLU A 128 25.20 17.55 -23.15
C GLU A 128 24.82 16.52 -22.08
N VAL A 129 24.52 17.01 -20.87
CA VAL A 129 23.96 16.22 -19.75
C VAL A 129 22.69 16.87 -19.23
N SER A 130 21.62 16.08 -19.16
CA SER A 130 20.37 16.52 -18.54
C SER A 130 20.35 16.15 -17.06
N LEU A 131 20.35 17.17 -16.21
CA LEU A 131 20.29 17.06 -14.76
C LEU A 131 18.87 17.37 -14.26
N SER A 132 18.44 16.66 -13.21
CA SER A 132 17.19 16.95 -12.49
C SER A 132 17.23 18.33 -11.83
N SER A 133 16.05 18.87 -11.48
CA SER A 133 15.96 20.15 -10.76
C SER A 133 16.65 20.11 -9.40
N PHE A 134 16.61 18.94 -8.73
CA PHE A 134 17.30 18.70 -7.47
C PHE A 134 18.82 18.83 -7.63
N LEU A 135 19.42 18.11 -8.59
CA LEU A 135 20.86 18.14 -8.83
C LEU A 135 21.37 19.53 -9.24
N ARG A 136 20.58 20.28 -10.02
CA ARG A 136 20.91 21.66 -10.41
C ARG A 136 20.99 22.60 -9.21
N GLY A 137 20.03 22.50 -8.29
CA GLY A 137 20.01 23.31 -7.08
C GLY A 137 21.24 23.03 -6.20
N VAL A 138 21.56 21.75 -5.99
CA VAL A 138 22.72 21.35 -5.18
C VAL A 138 24.04 21.80 -5.81
N LEU A 139 24.20 21.57 -7.12
CA LEU A 139 25.38 21.97 -7.87
C LEU A 139 25.49 23.48 -8.08
N GLY A 140 24.51 24.28 -7.62
CA GLY A 140 24.52 25.74 -7.73
C GLY A 140 24.41 26.22 -9.18
N LEU A 141 23.68 25.49 -10.01
CA LEU A 141 23.48 25.75 -11.44
C LEU A 141 22.13 26.42 -11.73
N GLU A 142 21.55 27.11 -10.74
CA GLU A 142 20.31 27.86 -10.95
C GLU A 142 20.58 29.00 -11.94
N ALA A 143 19.90 28.94 -13.09
CA ALA A 143 19.84 30.06 -14.01
C ALA A 143 19.12 31.20 -13.28
N GLU A 144 19.80 32.31 -13.04
CA GLU A 144 19.19 33.54 -12.53
C GLU A 144 18.03 33.97 -13.43
N SER A 145 16.83 33.54 -13.07
CA SER A 145 15.58 34.17 -13.46
C SER A 145 15.28 35.26 -12.43
N THR A 146 15.94 36.41 -12.57
CA THR A 146 15.50 37.62 -11.90
C THR A 146 14.19 38.07 -12.55
N THR A 147 13.13 38.02 -11.76
CA THR A 147 11.82 38.61 -12.03
C THR A 147 11.89 40.13 -12.06
N THR A 148 11.29 40.79 -13.07
CA THR A 148 10.45 41.98 -12.89
C THR A 148 9.47 42.13 -14.05
N ALA A 149 8.25 42.56 -13.70
CA ALA A 149 7.08 42.69 -14.55
C ALA A 149 7.16 43.81 -15.61
N SER A 150 6.30 43.69 -16.63
CA SER A 150 5.71 44.75 -17.46
C SER A 150 6.61 45.50 -18.46
N GLY A 151 6.14 45.57 -19.71
CA GLY A 151 6.39 46.72 -20.60
C GLY A 151 7.08 46.44 -21.92
N VAL A 152 6.29 46.56 -22.98
CA VAL A 152 6.59 46.90 -24.39
C VAL A 152 7.97 47.53 -24.69
N GLY A 153 8.64 47.06 -25.75
CA GLY A 153 9.37 47.93 -26.69
C GLY A 153 10.86 47.67 -26.97
N ALA A 154 11.12 47.23 -28.22
CA ALA A 154 12.23 47.60 -29.13
C ALA A 154 13.71 47.26 -28.84
N ASP A 155 14.29 46.56 -29.83
CA ASP A 155 15.60 46.75 -30.46
C ASP A 155 16.88 46.87 -29.62
N ALA A 156 17.72 45.81 -29.65
CA ALA A 156 19.06 45.87 -30.28
C ALA A 156 19.82 44.53 -30.14
N VAL A 157 20.55 44.22 -31.21
CA VAL A 157 21.53 43.15 -31.40
C VAL A 157 22.65 43.22 -30.34
N ASP A 158 22.91 42.11 -29.64
CA ASP A 158 24.27 41.55 -29.57
C ASP A 158 24.28 40.09 -29.05
N GLY A 159 25.04 39.24 -29.73
CA GLY A 159 25.07 37.79 -29.55
C GLY A 159 26.00 37.36 -28.43
N ASN A 160 25.48 37.26 -27.20
CA ASN A 160 26.18 36.55 -26.13
C ASN A 160 25.42 35.29 -25.73
N ALA A 161 25.85 34.16 -26.29
CA ALA A 161 25.48 32.82 -25.84
C ALA A 161 25.75 32.72 -24.33
N LYS A 162 24.68 32.76 -23.53
CA LYS A 162 24.70 32.46 -22.09
C LYS A 162 25.56 31.22 -21.88
N LEU A 163 26.68 31.36 -21.16
CA LEU A 163 27.62 30.29 -20.87
C LEU A 163 26.85 29.03 -20.43
N ALA A 164 26.86 28.00 -21.27
CA ALA A 164 26.40 26.69 -20.88
C ALA A 164 27.32 26.21 -19.75
N ALA A 165 26.76 26.00 -18.56
CA ALA A 165 27.56 25.54 -17.42
C ALA A 165 28.11 24.13 -17.73
N ALA A 166 29.43 24.00 -17.76
CA ALA A 166 30.10 22.71 -17.95
C ALA A 166 30.26 21.99 -16.62
N VAL A 167 30.06 20.68 -16.61
CA VAL A 167 30.16 19.82 -15.43
C VAL A 167 31.00 18.60 -15.78
N THR A 168 31.83 18.16 -14.82
CA THR A 168 32.62 16.94 -14.98
C THR A 168 31.82 15.77 -14.41
N VAL A 169 31.60 14.74 -15.22
CA VAL A 169 30.91 13.51 -14.82
C VAL A 169 31.95 12.39 -14.78
N ASP A 170 32.07 11.73 -13.64
CA ASP A 170 33.03 10.68 -13.37
C ASP A 170 32.31 9.42 -12.88
N VAL A 171 32.60 8.26 -13.46
CA VAL A 171 32.07 6.98 -12.97
C VAL A 171 32.72 6.68 -11.63
N GLN A 172 31.89 6.52 -10.61
CA GLN A 172 32.34 6.14 -9.28
C GLN A 172 31.33 5.18 -8.67
N GLN A 173 31.71 3.90 -8.56
CA GLN A 173 30.88 2.91 -7.88
C GLN A 173 30.83 3.19 -6.38
N LEU A 174 29.63 3.45 -5.86
CA LEU A 174 29.41 3.63 -4.43
C LEU A 174 29.18 2.29 -3.73
N PRO A 175 29.61 2.16 -2.46
CA PRO A 175 29.25 1.02 -1.64
C PRO A 175 27.75 1.01 -1.33
N LYS A 176 27.23 -0.19 -1.10
CA LYS A 176 25.84 -0.41 -0.69
C LYS A 176 25.61 0.17 0.71
N GLY A 177 24.58 0.99 0.86
CA GLY A 177 24.21 1.60 2.13
C GLY A 177 23.56 0.59 3.08
N THR A 178 23.95 0.62 4.34
CA THR A 178 23.34 -0.18 5.41
C THR A 178 22.56 0.70 6.39
N TYR A 179 23.05 1.91 6.65
CA TYR A 179 22.43 2.83 7.58
C TYR A 179 22.51 4.27 7.07
N VAL A 180 21.45 5.05 7.29
CA VAL A 180 21.43 6.49 7.04
C VAL A 180 20.76 7.23 8.21
N ARG A 181 21.40 8.32 8.63
CA ARG A 181 20.87 9.26 9.62
C ARG A 181 20.38 10.51 8.91
N LEU A 182 19.08 10.74 9.00
CA LEU A 182 18.41 11.91 8.42
C LEU A 182 18.05 12.89 9.53
N ARG A 183 18.38 14.16 9.33
CA ARG A 183 18.00 15.25 10.23
C ARG A 183 16.99 16.16 9.56
N PRO A 184 15.81 16.30 10.11
CA PRO A 184 14.79 17.05 9.41
C PRO A 184 14.91 18.55 9.69
N VAL A 185 14.63 19.38 8.69
CA VAL A 185 14.84 20.85 8.75
C VAL A 185 13.64 21.56 9.39
N GLU A 186 12.40 21.13 9.10
CA GLU A 186 11.16 21.85 9.54
C GLU A 186 10.42 21.23 10.75
N ALA A 187 10.31 21.88 11.91
CA ALA A 187 9.62 21.29 13.08
C ALA A 187 8.20 20.70 12.80
N GLY A 188 7.89 19.53 13.36
CA GLY A 188 6.53 18.93 13.29
C GLY A 188 6.40 17.59 12.55
N TYR A 189 7.41 16.73 12.63
CA TYR A 189 7.38 15.37 12.06
C TYR A 189 6.53 14.44 12.94
N GLU A 190 5.44 13.91 12.41
CA GLU A 190 4.60 12.93 13.10
C GLU A 190 5.03 11.51 12.74
N SER A 191 5.38 10.70 13.75
CA SER A 191 6.09 9.42 13.64
C SER A 191 5.49 8.35 12.72
N GLU A 192 4.21 8.43 12.36
CA GLU A 192 3.49 7.30 11.77
C GLU A 192 3.33 7.36 10.23
N ASP A 193 3.37 8.55 9.62
CA ASP A 193 3.13 8.69 8.16
C ASP A 193 4.41 8.87 7.31
N TRP A 194 5.52 9.36 7.88
CA TRP A 194 6.69 9.72 7.07
C TRP A 194 7.55 8.53 6.65
N LYS A 195 7.59 7.42 7.40
CA LYS A 195 8.50 6.30 7.10
C LYS A 195 8.17 5.67 5.75
N ALA A 196 6.90 5.36 5.53
CA ALA A 196 6.43 4.78 4.27
C ALA A 196 6.57 5.76 3.09
N LEU A 197 6.28 7.05 3.32
CA LEU A 197 6.44 8.09 2.29
C LEU A 197 7.90 8.27 1.89
N LEU A 198 8.81 8.32 2.87
CA LEU A 198 10.24 8.43 2.67
C LEU A 198 10.79 7.21 1.95
N GLU A 199 10.48 6.00 2.42
CA GLU A 199 10.96 4.75 1.82
C GLU A 199 10.52 4.63 0.36
N ARG A 200 9.23 4.90 0.10
CA ARG A 200 8.69 4.91 -1.26
C ARG A 200 9.39 5.94 -2.13
N HIS A 201 9.56 7.16 -1.63
CA HIS A 201 10.18 8.25 -2.38
C HIS A 201 11.65 7.97 -2.70
N LEU A 202 12.40 7.43 -1.74
CA LEU A 202 13.79 7.02 -1.94
C LEU A 202 13.89 5.91 -2.99
N ARG A 203 13.04 4.88 -2.92
CA ARG A 203 13.05 3.76 -3.87
C ARG A 203 12.67 4.17 -5.30
N GLU A 204 11.69 5.06 -5.47
CA GLU A 204 11.20 5.45 -6.80
C GLU A 204 12.11 6.50 -7.46
N ASN A 205 12.67 7.44 -6.69
CA ASN A 205 13.30 8.65 -7.22
C ASN A 205 14.81 8.74 -6.99
N PHE A 206 15.35 8.05 -6.00
CA PHE A 206 16.77 8.13 -5.65
C PHE A 206 17.52 6.81 -5.90
N THR A 207 18.75 6.90 -6.35
CA THR A 207 19.67 5.76 -6.50
C THR A 207 20.87 5.86 -5.55
N THR A 208 21.24 7.08 -5.21
CA THR A 208 22.37 7.44 -4.38
C THR A 208 21.98 8.52 -3.37
N LEU A 209 22.62 8.50 -2.20
CA LEU A 209 22.50 9.54 -1.20
C LEU A 209 23.88 10.12 -0.92
N THR A 210 24.00 11.45 -1.00
CA THR A 210 25.23 12.19 -0.71
C THR A 210 25.15 12.77 0.70
N ILE A 211 26.22 12.65 1.48
CA ILE A 211 26.27 13.18 2.85
C ILE A 211 26.35 14.71 2.80
N GLY A 212 25.62 15.39 3.69
CA GLY A 212 25.55 16.84 3.79
C GLY A 212 24.48 17.49 2.93
N GLU A 213 23.77 16.70 2.11
CA GLU A 213 22.74 17.21 1.20
C GLU A 213 21.34 17.20 1.80
N VAL A 214 20.51 18.15 1.36
CA VAL A 214 19.11 18.29 1.83
C VAL A 214 18.16 17.64 0.84
N LEU A 215 17.56 16.51 1.22
CA LEU A 215 16.54 15.79 0.47
C LEU A 215 15.17 16.47 0.63
N ARG A 216 14.53 16.79 -0.50
CA ARG A 216 13.17 17.33 -0.55
C ARG A 216 12.16 16.25 -0.91
N ILE A 217 11.19 16.01 -0.04
CA ILE A 217 10.19 14.95 -0.19
C ILE A 217 8.81 15.57 -0.30
N PRO A 218 8.08 15.37 -1.41
CA PRO A 218 6.75 15.93 -1.58
C PRO A 218 5.73 15.31 -0.62
N ARG A 219 4.97 16.16 0.08
CA ARG A 219 3.83 15.81 0.93
C ARG A 219 2.54 16.40 0.32
N GLY A 220 1.79 15.59 -0.42
CA GLY A 220 0.53 16.01 -1.03
C GLY A 220 0.69 17.14 -2.06
N ARG A 221 -0.32 18.03 -2.18
CA ARG A 221 -0.28 19.16 -3.13
C ARG A 221 0.53 20.32 -2.54
N ASN A 222 1.72 20.56 -3.10
CA ASN A 222 2.57 21.74 -2.87
C ASN A 222 3.15 21.93 -1.44
N ARG A 223 3.36 20.85 -0.70
CA ARG A 223 4.18 20.87 0.54
C ARG A 223 5.35 19.92 0.37
N HIS A 224 6.48 20.23 0.99
CA HIS A 224 7.69 19.42 0.94
C HIS A 224 8.25 19.28 2.35
N PHE A 225 8.72 18.08 2.69
CA PHE A 225 9.57 17.88 3.85
C PHE A 225 11.02 17.95 3.42
N GLU A 226 11.83 18.66 4.19
CA GLU A 226 13.27 18.77 3.96
C GLU A 226 14.04 17.97 5.01
N PHE A 227 14.89 17.05 4.56
CA PHE A 227 15.72 16.19 5.40
C PHE A 227 17.19 16.34 4.99
N LEU A 228 18.04 16.79 5.91
CA LEU A 228 19.48 16.79 5.77
C LEU A 228 20.02 15.37 5.97
N VAL A 229 20.81 14.87 5.02
CA VAL A 229 21.57 13.63 5.17
C VAL A 229 22.80 13.94 6.01
N ASP A 230 22.83 13.47 7.25
CA ASP A 230 23.88 13.85 8.19
C ASP A 230 24.98 12.79 8.28
N LYS A 231 24.61 11.51 8.35
CA LYS A 231 25.56 10.39 8.32
C LYS A 231 25.03 9.23 7.51
N ALA A 232 25.93 8.46 6.92
CA ALA A 232 25.62 7.22 6.23
C ALA A 232 26.72 6.18 6.53
N ALA A 233 26.34 4.90 6.55
CA ALA A 233 27.26 3.78 6.68
C ALA A 233 27.10 2.84 5.47
N PRO A 234 28.19 2.31 4.89
CA PRO A 234 29.60 2.46 5.29
C PRO A 234 30.18 3.87 5.06
N ASP A 235 31.25 4.22 5.79
CA ASP A 235 31.87 5.56 5.75
C ASP A 235 32.30 5.92 4.32
N GLY A 236 31.73 6.99 3.78
CA GLY A 236 32.03 7.50 2.44
C GLY A 236 31.25 8.78 2.15
N ASN A 237 31.61 9.50 1.08
CA ASN A 237 30.91 10.75 0.71
C ASN A 237 29.49 10.52 0.15
N GLY A 238 29.15 9.26 -0.15
CA GLY A 238 27.81 8.85 -0.55
C GLY A 238 27.63 7.34 -0.50
N ILE A 239 26.38 6.90 -0.52
CA ILE A 239 25.97 5.50 -0.50
C ILE A 239 25.02 5.19 -1.65
N CYS A 240 25.02 3.95 -2.12
CA CYS A 240 24.01 3.43 -3.04
C CYS A 240 22.86 2.77 -2.27
N ILE A 241 21.62 3.11 -2.62
CA ILE A 241 20.40 2.65 -1.92
C ILE A 241 19.55 1.65 -2.73
N VAL A 242 20.05 1.18 -3.87
CA VAL A 242 19.33 0.24 -4.75
C VAL A 242 19.62 -1.19 -4.30
N ASP A 243 18.57 -2.02 -4.18
CA ASP A 243 18.63 -3.42 -3.75
C ASP A 243 19.35 -3.62 -2.40
N THR A 244 19.07 -2.71 -1.45
CA THR A 244 19.64 -2.71 -0.10
C THR A 244 18.57 -2.48 0.95
N ASP A 245 18.64 -3.23 2.04
CA ASP A 245 17.85 -2.99 3.25
C ASP A 245 18.48 -1.86 4.07
N LEU A 246 18.11 -0.62 3.77
CA LEU A 246 18.65 0.57 4.41
C LEU A 246 17.91 0.88 5.72
N GLU A 247 18.63 0.87 6.85
CA GLU A 247 18.11 1.35 8.11
C GLU A 247 18.10 2.89 8.15
N VAL A 248 16.93 3.47 8.40
CA VAL A 248 16.74 4.92 8.46
C VAL A 248 16.49 5.36 9.90
N ASP A 249 17.39 6.18 10.42
CA ASP A 249 17.27 6.82 11.74
C ASP A 249 17.06 8.33 11.59
N ILE A 250 16.19 8.89 12.43
CA ILE A 250 15.84 10.31 12.39
C ILE A 250 16.25 10.98 13.70
N GLU A 251 17.22 11.89 13.60
CA GLU A 251 17.71 12.68 14.72
C GLU A 251 17.25 14.14 14.56
N PRO A 252 16.72 14.80 15.60
CA PRO A 252 16.36 16.22 15.52
C PRO A 252 17.59 17.10 15.25
N LEU A 253 17.43 18.14 14.44
CA LEU A 253 18.51 19.07 14.10
C LEU A 253 18.93 19.95 15.30
N ASN A 254 17.97 20.44 16.10
CA ASN A 254 18.20 21.30 17.27
C ASN A 254 17.43 20.83 18.52
N GLU A 255 17.96 21.10 19.72
CA GLU A 255 17.31 20.77 21.00
C GLU A 255 16.00 21.55 21.21
N GLU A 256 15.94 22.81 20.75
CA GLU A 256 14.72 23.63 20.77
C GLU A 256 13.63 23.08 19.84
N GLN A 257 14.02 22.55 18.69
CA GLN A 257 13.12 21.91 17.74
C GLN A 257 12.63 20.55 18.25
N ALA A 258 13.49 19.80 18.94
CA ALA A 258 13.10 18.58 19.66
C ALA A 258 12.08 18.91 20.75
N ARG A 259 12.30 19.98 21.53
CA ARG A 259 11.36 20.46 22.57
C ARG A 259 10.04 20.94 21.97
N GLU A 260 10.04 21.69 20.87
CA GLU A 260 8.82 22.13 20.19
C GLU A 260 8.03 20.97 19.58
N THR A 261 8.73 19.98 19.00
CA THR A 261 8.10 18.75 18.49
C THR A 261 7.52 17.91 19.63
N LEU A 262 8.23 17.79 20.75
CA LEU A 262 7.72 17.15 21.96
C LEU A 262 6.55 17.92 22.55
N ARG A 263 6.60 19.26 22.57
CA ARG A 263 5.52 20.11 23.05
C ARG A 263 4.27 19.93 22.19
N ARG A 264 4.37 20.04 20.86
CA ARG A 264 3.26 19.73 19.93
C ARG A 264 2.78 18.30 20.07
N ARG A 265 3.67 17.33 20.30
CA ARG A 265 3.27 15.93 20.55
C ARG A 265 2.53 15.78 21.87
N THR A 266 2.95 16.47 22.94
CA THR A 266 2.25 16.46 24.23
C THR A 266 0.96 17.26 24.21
N GLU A 267 0.88 18.37 23.46
CA GLU A 267 -0.33 19.15 23.26
C GLU A 267 -1.32 18.37 22.42
N LYS A 268 -0.87 17.75 21.32
CA LYS A 268 -1.69 16.86 20.48
C LYS A 268 -2.11 15.59 21.21
N ALA A 269 -1.22 14.95 21.96
CA ALA A 269 -1.55 13.81 22.82
C ALA A 269 -2.47 14.23 23.99
N SER A 270 -2.34 15.44 24.52
CA SER A 270 -3.27 15.98 25.52
C SER A 270 -4.62 16.29 24.90
N LEU A 271 -4.66 16.78 23.65
CA LEU A 271 -5.89 16.99 22.86
C LEU A 271 -6.53 15.66 22.52
N GLU A 272 -5.76 14.63 22.16
CA GLU A 272 -6.20 13.26 21.89
C GLU A 272 -6.69 12.57 23.17
N ASN A 273 -6.03 12.77 24.31
CA ASN A 273 -6.52 12.30 25.61
C ASN A 273 -7.74 13.09 26.11
N LYS A 274 -7.90 14.36 25.71
CA LYS A 274 -9.10 15.20 25.94
C LYS A 274 -10.20 14.94 24.89
N ALA A 275 -9.86 14.28 23.77
CA ALA A 275 -10.75 13.75 22.75
C ALA A 275 -11.17 12.29 23.03
N LYS A 276 -10.42 11.56 23.87
CA LYS A 276 -10.92 10.40 24.66
C LYS A 276 -11.86 10.82 25.80
N LYS A 277 -12.44 12.02 25.74
CA LYS A 277 -13.73 12.28 26.38
C LYS A 277 -14.77 11.63 25.46
N LYS A 278 -15.25 10.46 25.88
CA LYS A 278 -16.31 9.65 25.28
C LYS A 278 -17.20 10.46 24.34
N SER A 279 -17.35 9.98 23.09
CA SER A 279 -18.40 10.44 22.20
C SER A 279 -19.72 10.54 22.95
N SER A 280 -20.53 11.53 22.61
CA SER A 280 -21.85 11.70 23.24
C SER A 280 -22.60 10.36 23.16
N THR A 281 -23.16 9.92 24.29
CA THR A 281 -24.16 8.86 24.27
C THR A 281 -25.34 9.42 23.49
N GLY A 282 -25.49 8.97 22.25
CA GLY A 282 -26.60 9.35 21.37
C GLY A 282 -27.96 9.11 22.02
N GLY A 283 -29.02 9.57 21.38
CA GLY A 283 -30.33 9.62 22.04
C GLY A 283 -31.51 9.73 21.10
N LEU A 284 -32.68 9.76 21.71
CA LEU A 284 -33.96 9.95 21.01
C LEU A 284 -34.07 11.41 20.55
N ILE A 285 -34.46 11.59 19.28
CA ILE A 285 -34.64 12.90 18.66
C ILE A 285 -36.12 13.10 18.34
N SER A 286 -36.62 14.30 18.61
CA SER A 286 -37.98 14.73 18.24
C SER A 286 -37.92 15.73 17.08
N LYS A 287 -39.03 15.88 16.36
CA LYS A 287 -39.12 16.91 15.32
C LYS A 287 -38.94 18.30 15.95
N ASP A 288 -38.18 19.16 15.29
CA ASP A 288 -37.89 20.55 15.68
C ASP A 288 -36.98 20.73 16.92
N GLN A 289 -36.14 19.73 17.22
CA GLN A 289 -35.14 19.81 18.28
C GLN A 289 -33.72 19.97 17.72
N ASP A 290 -33.04 21.05 18.11
CA ASP A 290 -31.62 21.24 17.83
C ASP A 290 -30.78 20.41 18.82
N ILE A 291 -29.92 19.55 18.29
CA ILE A 291 -29.12 18.61 19.09
C ILE A 291 -27.66 18.82 18.78
N SER A 292 -26.89 19.05 19.83
CA SER A 292 -25.43 19.13 19.78
C SER A 292 -24.83 17.84 20.33
N GLY A 293 -23.93 17.22 19.56
CA GLY A 293 -23.26 15.99 19.93
C GLY A 293 -21.78 16.04 19.56
N ARG A 294 -20.96 15.30 20.30
CA ARG A 294 -19.53 15.15 20.00
C ARG A 294 -19.26 13.75 19.47
N VAL A 295 -18.66 13.67 18.29
CA VAL A 295 -18.27 12.41 17.63
C VAL A 295 -16.75 12.34 17.58
N GLY A 296 -16.16 11.29 18.16
CA GLY A 296 -14.74 10.99 18.07
C GLY A 296 -14.34 10.49 16.68
N ARG A 297 -13.06 10.66 16.30
CA ARG A 297 -12.55 10.23 14.98
C ARG A 297 -12.62 8.71 14.86
N GLY A 298 -13.45 8.19 13.94
CA GLY A 298 -13.69 6.76 13.75
C GLY A 298 -14.76 6.15 14.66
N GLU A 299 -15.37 6.94 15.54
CA GLU A 299 -16.57 6.56 16.29
C GLU A 299 -17.82 7.13 15.60
N TYR A 300 -18.97 6.56 15.90
CA TYR A 300 -20.27 7.03 15.42
C TYR A 300 -21.20 7.28 16.60
N VAL A 301 -22.12 8.22 16.45
CA VAL A 301 -23.15 8.52 17.45
C VAL A 301 -24.51 8.32 16.79
N ASP A 302 -25.28 7.38 17.32
CA ASP A 302 -26.59 7.03 16.79
C ASP A 302 -27.70 7.86 17.42
N TYR A 303 -28.60 8.36 16.58
CA TYR A 303 -29.78 9.12 16.98
C TYR A 303 -31.04 8.46 16.41
N GLU A 304 -32.08 8.31 17.25
CA GLU A 304 -33.32 7.62 16.86
C GLU A 304 -34.50 8.59 16.79
N LEU A 305 -35.11 8.71 15.60
CA LEU A 305 -36.30 9.52 15.38
C LEU A 305 -37.57 8.69 15.62
N LYS A 306 -38.23 8.91 16.77
CA LYS A 306 -39.34 8.08 17.25
C LYS A 306 -40.60 8.15 16.37
N ASP A 307 -40.94 9.34 15.86
CA ASP A 307 -42.23 9.58 15.18
C ASP A 307 -42.06 10.22 13.80
N TRP A 308 -41.80 9.40 12.79
CA TRP A 308 -41.74 9.84 11.39
C TRP A 308 -42.96 9.43 10.56
N ASN A 309 -43.67 10.42 10.01
CA ASN A 309 -44.75 10.17 9.05
C ASN A 309 -44.17 10.17 7.64
N SER A 310 -44.32 9.05 6.91
CA SER A 310 -43.71 8.80 5.60
C SER A 310 -44.12 9.74 4.47
N SER A 311 -45.10 10.62 4.69
CA SER A 311 -45.63 11.55 3.69
C SER A 311 -44.99 12.94 3.70
N LYS A 312 -44.07 13.24 4.63
CA LYS A 312 -43.34 14.51 4.68
C LYS A 312 -41.88 14.28 4.31
N GLU A 313 -41.12 15.33 3.99
CA GLU A 313 -39.67 15.27 3.72
C GLU A 313 -38.87 15.62 4.98
N ILE A 314 -37.76 14.90 5.25
CA ILE A 314 -36.85 15.20 6.37
C ILE A 314 -35.76 16.14 5.86
N HIS A 315 -35.67 17.34 6.42
CA HIS A 315 -34.51 18.20 6.26
C HIS A 315 -33.59 18.05 7.47
N LEU A 316 -32.36 17.61 7.24
CA LEU A 316 -31.33 17.51 8.26
C LEU A 316 -30.26 18.57 7.95
N GLN A 317 -30.05 19.49 8.88
CA GLN A 317 -28.99 20.49 8.80
C GLN A 317 -27.88 20.10 9.76
N LEU A 318 -26.66 19.99 9.26
CA LEU A 318 -25.47 19.57 10.01
C LEU A 318 -24.50 20.73 10.06
N GLU A 319 -24.03 21.07 11.26
CA GLU A 319 -23.03 22.11 11.45
C GLU A 319 -21.85 21.53 12.24
N ALA A 320 -20.69 21.44 11.60
CA ALA A 320 -19.47 20.90 12.19
C ALA A 320 -18.59 22.05 12.70
N ALA A 321 -18.21 22.01 13.98
CA ALA A 321 -17.45 23.08 14.62
C ALA A 321 -15.99 23.23 14.13
N ASP A 322 -15.43 22.24 13.43
CA ASP A 322 -13.98 22.19 13.10
C ASP A 322 -13.67 22.01 11.60
N GLY A 323 -14.64 22.30 10.70
CA GLY A 323 -14.45 22.10 9.25
C GLY A 323 -14.19 20.63 8.85
N ALA A 324 -14.60 19.70 9.71
CA ALA A 324 -14.49 18.27 9.48
C ALA A 324 -15.62 17.78 8.58
N ASP A 325 -15.31 16.86 7.66
CA ASP A 325 -16.30 16.15 6.86
C ASP A 325 -17.05 15.16 7.76
N LEU A 326 -18.38 15.34 7.89
CA LEU A 326 -19.27 14.46 8.64
C LEU A 326 -20.15 13.68 7.66
N ASP A 327 -20.03 12.35 7.69
CA ASP A 327 -20.92 11.47 6.96
C ASP A 327 -22.16 11.15 7.80
N VAL A 328 -23.35 11.29 7.22
CA VAL A 328 -24.61 10.92 7.87
C VAL A 328 -25.21 9.69 7.23
N PHE A 329 -25.35 8.65 8.04
CA PHE A 329 -25.97 7.41 7.63
C PHE A 329 -27.40 7.31 8.18
N ILE A 330 -28.38 7.31 7.28
CA ILE A 330 -29.79 7.17 7.65
C ILE A 330 -30.24 5.75 7.31
N SER A 331 -30.47 4.94 8.34
CA SER A 331 -31.00 3.58 8.18
C SER A 331 -32.39 3.46 8.79
N PRO A 332 -33.43 3.20 8.00
CA PRO A 332 -34.70 2.73 8.52
C PRO A 332 -34.59 1.22 8.82
N LEU A 333 -33.76 0.85 9.81
CA LEU A 333 -33.40 -0.53 10.13
C LEU A 333 -34.65 -1.39 10.36
N THR A 334 -35.63 -0.87 11.12
CA THR A 334 -36.93 -1.51 11.36
C THR A 334 -37.66 -1.82 10.06
N ARG A 335 -37.73 -0.87 9.12
CA ARG A 335 -38.37 -1.11 7.80
C ARG A 335 -37.60 -2.13 6.95
N ARG A 336 -36.27 -2.18 7.06
CA ARG A 336 -35.46 -3.17 6.32
C ARG A 336 -35.72 -4.58 6.85
N ILE A 337 -35.77 -4.74 8.17
CA ILE A 337 -36.08 -6.00 8.85
C ILE A 337 -37.53 -6.44 8.53
N GLU A 338 -38.50 -5.52 8.63
CA GLU A 338 -39.90 -5.74 8.24
C GLU A 338 -40.02 -6.22 6.79
N ARG A 339 -39.38 -5.52 5.85
CA ARG A 339 -39.40 -5.88 4.43
C ARG A 339 -38.79 -7.26 4.17
N ARG A 340 -37.74 -7.63 4.91
CA ARG A 340 -37.11 -8.96 4.80
C ARG A 340 -38.05 -10.06 5.27
N TYR A 341 -38.68 -9.90 6.43
CA TYR A 341 -39.66 -10.87 6.92
C TYR A 341 -40.90 -10.94 6.02
N LEU A 342 -41.43 -9.80 5.57
CA LEU A 342 -42.55 -9.74 4.61
C LEU A 342 -42.22 -10.51 3.34
N SER A 343 -41.04 -10.30 2.75
CA SER A 343 -40.60 -11.06 1.58
C SER A 343 -40.48 -12.56 1.89
N GLN A 344 -39.83 -12.94 2.98
CA GLN A 344 -39.69 -14.36 3.34
C GLN A 344 -41.04 -15.06 3.55
N MET A 345 -42.03 -14.40 4.17
CA MET A 345 -43.33 -14.99 4.48
C MET A 345 -44.32 -14.93 3.30
N LEU A 346 -44.24 -13.92 2.43
CA LEU A 346 -45.12 -13.80 1.25
C LEU A 346 -44.60 -14.56 0.02
N THR A 347 -43.33 -14.35 -0.33
CA THR A 347 -42.72 -14.92 -1.55
C THR A 347 -41.91 -16.17 -1.23
N GLY A 348 -41.24 -16.21 -0.07
CA GLY A 348 -40.27 -17.25 0.24
C GLY A 348 -38.91 -16.99 -0.40
N CYS A 349 -37.91 -17.78 -0.01
CA CYS A 349 -36.54 -17.66 -0.50
C CYS A 349 -36.25 -18.53 -1.75
N GLY A 350 -37.14 -19.46 -2.09
CA GLY A 350 -37.01 -20.35 -3.25
C GLY A 350 -35.91 -21.41 -3.14
N LYS A 351 -35.28 -21.58 -1.97
CA LYS A 351 -34.23 -22.57 -1.76
C LYS A 351 -34.81 -23.90 -1.25
N PRO A 352 -34.44 -25.05 -1.84
CA PRO A 352 -35.04 -26.36 -1.51
C PRO A 352 -34.64 -26.88 -0.12
N TRP A 353 -33.47 -26.48 0.37
CA TRP A 353 -32.95 -26.85 1.69
C TRP A 353 -33.44 -25.91 2.80
N CYS A 354 -34.21 -24.85 2.48
CA CYS A 354 -34.68 -23.92 3.50
C CYS A 354 -35.61 -24.62 4.49
N ARG A 355 -35.35 -24.46 5.79
CA ARG A 355 -36.21 -24.99 6.88
C ARG A 355 -36.57 -23.92 7.90
N ASN A 356 -36.50 -22.65 7.51
CA ASN A 356 -36.87 -21.52 8.35
C ASN A 356 -38.40 -21.46 8.53
N GLU A 357 -38.85 -21.31 9.77
CA GLU A 357 -40.27 -21.21 10.16
C GLU A 357 -40.92 -19.92 9.67
N TYR A 358 -40.14 -18.84 9.56
CA TYR A 358 -40.60 -17.53 9.07
C TYR A 358 -40.36 -17.35 7.56
N CYS A 359 -40.40 -18.46 6.82
CA CYS A 359 -40.22 -18.48 5.37
C CYS A 359 -41.28 -19.38 4.74
N LYS A 360 -41.99 -18.86 3.71
CA LYS A 360 -42.99 -19.62 2.95
C LYS A 360 -42.41 -20.91 2.36
N THR A 361 -41.25 -20.82 1.73
CA THR A 361 -40.55 -21.99 1.18
C THR A 361 -40.17 -22.98 2.27
N GLY A 362 -39.68 -22.48 3.42
CA GLY A 362 -39.24 -23.33 4.53
C GLY A 362 -40.39 -24.07 5.22
N HIS A 363 -41.53 -23.42 5.41
CA HIS A 363 -42.72 -24.04 5.99
C HIS A 363 -43.35 -25.08 5.07
N GLN A 364 -43.40 -24.82 3.76
CA GLN A 364 -43.83 -25.82 2.77
C GLN A 364 -42.98 -27.10 2.84
N GLN A 365 -41.66 -26.96 2.98
CA GLN A 365 -40.73 -28.10 3.09
C GLN A 365 -40.77 -28.82 4.45
N ARG A 366 -41.15 -28.13 5.54
CA ARG A 366 -41.39 -28.77 6.83
C ARG A 366 -42.70 -29.55 6.84
N SER A 367 -43.76 -28.97 6.24
CA SER A 367 -45.09 -29.59 6.18
C SER A 367 -45.14 -30.87 5.34
N SER A 368 -44.17 -31.08 4.44
CA SER A 368 -44.02 -32.31 3.66
C SER A 368 -43.28 -33.44 4.41
N GLN A 369 -42.78 -33.21 5.62
CA GLN A 369 -42.15 -34.27 6.43
C GLN A 369 -43.15 -34.95 7.40
N PRO A 370 -43.21 -36.29 7.44
CA PRO A 370 -44.25 -37.04 8.17
C PRO A 370 -44.12 -37.04 9.70
N SER A 371 -43.09 -36.43 10.30
CA SER A 371 -42.78 -36.52 11.73
C SER A 371 -42.83 -35.19 12.50
N SER A 372 -43.28 -34.08 11.89
CA SER A 372 -43.35 -32.78 12.58
C SER A 372 -44.78 -32.45 13.02
N SER A 373 -44.92 -32.03 14.29
CA SER A 373 -46.18 -31.53 14.87
C SER A 373 -46.76 -30.39 14.02
N PRO A 374 -48.09 -30.14 14.04
CA PRO A 374 -48.72 -29.18 13.15
C PRO A 374 -48.29 -27.76 13.54
N SER A 375 -47.21 -27.27 12.94
CA SER A 375 -46.84 -25.86 13.03
C SER A 375 -47.90 -25.08 12.25
N GLY A 376 -48.60 -24.19 12.94
CA GLY A 376 -49.71 -23.40 12.37
C GLY A 376 -49.40 -22.82 11.00
N SER A 377 -50.44 -22.64 10.17
CA SER A 377 -50.33 -22.04 8.84
C SER A 377 -49.64 -20.68 8.91
N LEU A 378 -48.62 -20.42 8.07
CA LEU A 378 -48.08 -19.07 7.98
C LEU A 378 -49.18 -18.09 7.54
N PRO A 379 -49.20 -16.88 8.13
CA PRO A 379 -50.06 -15.81 7.66
C PRO A 379 -49.68 -15.45 6.21
N THR A 380 -50.69 -15.34 5.35
CA THR A 380 -50.54 -15.04 3.92
C THR A 380 -50.85 -13.58 3.58
N SER A 381 -51.44 -12.84 4.52
CA SER A 381 -51.74 -11.41 4.40
C SER A 381 -50.62 -10.56 4.98
N SER A 382 -50.27 -9.47 4.29
CA SER A 382 -49.26 -8.50 4.76
C SER A 382 -49.59 -7.93 6.14
N LYS A 383 -50.88 -7.70 6.44
CA LYS A 383 -51.33 -7.19 7.74
C LYS A 383 -51.07 -8.18 8.88
N ASP A 384 -51.36 -9.45 8.64
CA ASP A 384 -51.23 -10.51 9.65
C ASP A 384 -49.75 -10.88 9.87
N ILE A 385 -48.96 -10.83 8.80
CA ILE A 385 -47.49 -10.96 8.86
C ILE A 385 -46.90 -9.86 9.76
N LEU A 386 -47.28 -8.60 9.54
CA LEU A 386 -46.81 -7.48 10.36
C LEU A 386 -47.20 -7.63 11.83
N GLN A 387 -48.41 -8.14 12.14
CA GLN A 387 -48.81 -8.43 13.52
C GLN A 387 -47.96 -9.54 14.16
N THR A 388 -47.56 -10.55 13.38
CA THR A 388 -46.75 -11.68 13.84
C THR A 388 -45.30 -11.28 14.11
N ILE A 389 -44.74 -10.39 13.29
CA ILE A 389 -43.34 -9.94 13.39
C ILE A 389 -43.17 -8.78 14.38
N LYS A 390 -44.22 -8.01 14.65
CA LYS A 390 -44.18 -6.88 15.60
C LYS A 390 -43.51 -7.21 16.95
N PRO A 391 -43.85 -8.30 17.68
CA PRO A 391 -43.16 -8.63 18.92
C PRO A 391 -41.67 -8.97 18.73
N LEU A 392 -41.28 -9.49 17.56
CA LEU A 392 -39.87 -9.77 17.24
C LEU A 392 -39.09 -8.47 16.98
N LEU A 393 -39.74 -7.44 16.44
CA LEU A 393 -39.15 -6.13 16.20
C LEU A 393 -39.04 -5.34 17.50
N ASP A 394 -40.09 -5.36 18.32
CA ASP A 394 -40.14 -4.64 19.59
C ASP A 394 -39.13 -5.20 20.62
N ALA A 395 -38.71 -6.47 20.46
CA ALA A 395 -37.69 -7.11 21.30
C ALA A 395 -36.24 -6.68 20.98
N ILE A 396 -36.00 -6.03 19.84
CA ILE A 396 -34.66 -5.62 19.39
C ILE A 396 -34.20 -4.43 20.25
N GLU A 397 -33.25 -4.66 21.16
CA GLU A 397 -32.62 -3.57 21.90
C GLU A 397 -31.60 -2.85 21.01
N LEU A 398 -31.91 -1.60 20.68
CA LEU A 398 -31.07 -0.71 19.84
C LEU A 398 -30.31 0.32 20.68
N LYS A 399 -30.28 0.19 22.01
CA LYS A 399 -29.60 1.14 22.89
C LYS A 399 -28.08 1.00 22.78
N PRO A 400 -27.32 2.11 22.84
CA PRO A 400 -25.86 2.06 22.81
C PRO A 400 -25.32 1.35 24.06
N GLY A 401 -24.55 0.28 23.85
CA GLY A 401 -23.88 -0.50 24.91
C GLY A 401 -24.65 -1.71 25.45
N GLY A 402 -25.88 -1.96 24.98
CA GLY A 402 -26.62 -3.19 25.29
C GLY A 402 -26.28 -4.31 24.29
N VAL A 403 -26.10 -5.54 24.79
CA VAL A 403 -26.02 -6.71 23.90
C VAL A 403 -27.43 -7.08 23.44
N ASN A 404 -27.68 -7.01 22.14
CA ASN A 404 -28.97 -7.42 21.60
C ASN A 404 -29.11 -8.95 21.70
N THR A 405 -30.02 -9.41 22.55
CA THR A 405 -30.32 -10.84 22.73
C THR A 405 -31.52 -11.32 21.91
N ALA A 406 -32.15 -10.44 21.13
CA ALA A 406 -33.34 -10.79 20.34
C ALA A 406 -32.98 -11.74 19.18
N PRO A 407 -33.72 -12.83 18.99
CA PRO A 407 -33.47 -13.76 17.90
C PRO A 407 -33.95 -13.20 16.55
N PHE A 408 -33.12 -13.34 15.52
CA PHE A 408 -33.49 -13.08 14.12
C PHE A 408 -33.76 -14.40 13.38
N TYR A 409 -34.90 -14.47 12.70
CA TYR A 409 -35.32 -15.65 11.93
C TYR A 409 -35.25 -15.38 10.42
N PHE A 410 -34.06 -15.04 9.94
CA PHE A 410 -33.81 -14.83 8.52
C PHE A 410 -33.33 -16.10 7.82
N CYS A 411 -33.63 -16.19 6.51
CA CYS A 411 -33.04 -17.25 5.69
C CYS A 411 -31.53 -17.02 5.55
N VAL A 412 -30.75 -18.01 5.98
CA VAL A 412 -29.28 -18.06 5.88
C VAL A 412 -28.86 -19.07 4.83
N ASP A 413 -27.55 -19.23 4.58
CA ASP A 413 -27.00 -20.23 3.68
C ASP A 413 -27.17 -21.67 4.19
N GLU A 414 -26.96 -22.64 3.30
CA GLU A 414 -27.18 -24.07 3.57
C GLU A 414 -26.29 -24.59 4.71
N MET A 415 -25.01 -24.19 4.75
CA MET A 415 -24.06 -24.64 5.76
C MET A 415 -24.44 -24.13 7.15
N SER A 416 -24.79 -22.85 7.25
CA SER A 416 -25.26 -22.25 8.51
C SER A 416 -26.55 -22.92 9.01
N GLN A 417 -27.47 -23.25 8.10
CA GLN A 417 -28.71 -23.91 8.47
C GLN A 417 -28.51 -25.37 8.90
N GLN A 418 -27.62 -26.11 8.23
CA GLN A 418 -27.23 -27.47 8.62
C GLN A 418 -26.53 -27.48 9.99
N ARG A 419 -25.58 -26.58 10.21
CA ARG A 419 -24.90 -26.40 11.50
C ARG A 419 -25.88 -26.08 12.62
N ARG A 420 -26.91 -25.29 12.35
CA ARG A 420 -27.95 -25.01 13.35
C ARG A 420 -28.74 -26.24 13.75
N ILE A 421 -29.16 -27.06 12.79
CA ILE A 421 -29.89 -28.31 13.07
C ILE A 421 -29.03 -29.27 13.89
N VAL A 422 -27.76 -29.42 13.49
CA VAL A 422 -26.79 -30.26 14.20
C VAL A 422 -26.51 -29.71 15.60
N GLY A 423 -26.39 -28.38 15.75
CA GLY A 423 -26.19 -27.72 17.03
C GLY A 423 -27.38 -27.87 17.97
N GLU A 424 -28.61 -27.80 17.45
CA GLU A 424 -29.84 -28.06 18.20
C GLU A 424 -29.90 -29.52 18.67
N MET A 425 -29.48 -30.48 17.84
CA MET A 425 -29.36 -31.90 18.21
C MET A 425 -28.34 -32.10 19.33
N ILE A 426 -27.13 -31.54 19.20
CA ILE A 426 -26.09 -31.62 20.25
C ILE A 426 -26.55 -30.94 21.54
N ALA A 427 -27.23 -29.79 21.45
CA ALA A 427 -27.77 -29.07 22.59
C ALA A 427 -28.95 -29.78 23.28
N ALA A 428 -29.61 -30.72 22.59
CA ALA A 428 -30.64 -31.59 23.18
C ALA A 428 -30.03 -32.83 23.84
N GLU A 429 -28.91 -33.34 23.32
CA GLU A 429 -28.18 -34.48 23.88
C GLU A 429 -27.28 -34.10 25.07
N THR A 430 -26.82 -32.84 25.12
CA THR A 430 -25.82 -32.36 26.10
C THR A 430 -26.36 -31.25 27.00
N VAL A 431 -25.60 -30.91 28.04
CA VAL A 431 -25.94 -29.87 29.03
C VAL A 431 -25.41 -28.49 28.61
N TYR A 432 -24.96 -28.30 27.36
CA TYR A 432 -24.38 -27.04 26.90
C TYR A 432 -25.42 -26.12 26.25
N ASP A 433 -25.23 -24.80 26.36
CA ASP A 433 -26.08 -23.82 25.66
C ASP A 433 -25.89 -23.95 24.13
N ILE A 434 -26.97 -23.74 23.38
CA ILE A 434 -26.95 -23.79 21.91
C ILE A 434 -25.87 -22.87 21.31
N ARG A 435 -25.59 -21.71 21.92
CA ARG A 435 -24.57 -20.77 21.44
C ARG A 435 -23.17 -21.41 21.48
N TRP A 436 -22.86 -22.16 22.54
CA TRP A 436 -21.60 -22.89 22.65
C TRP A 436 -21.55 -24.08 21.69
N CYS A 437 -22.67 -24.79 21.49
CA CYS A 437 -22.76 -25.87 20.50
C CYS A 437 -22.49 -25.35 19.07
N LEU A 438 -23.01 -24.17 18.73
CA LEU A 438 -22.77 -23.55 17.43
C LEU A 438 -21.32 -23.08 17.27
N ALA A 439 -20.74 -22.46 18.32
CA ALA A 439 -19.33 -22.07 18.31
C ALA A 439 -18.40 -23.29 18.14
N ALA A 440 -18.73 -24.41 18.77
CA ALA A 440 -18.00 -25.66 18.63
C ALA A 440 -18.04 -26.20 17.19
N LEU A 441 -19.22 -26.19 16.56
CA LEU A 441 -19.40 -26.63 15.17
C LEU A 441 -18.72 -25.70 14.16
N GLU A 442 -18.62 -24.42 14.48
CA GLU A 442 -17.86 -23.46 13.68
C GLU A 442 -16.36 -23.73 13.79
N ALA A 443 -15.84 -23.91 15.00
CA ALA A 443 -14.44 -24.21 15.26
C ALA A 443 -14.01 -25.59 14.71
N SER A 444 -14.90 -26.58 14.72
CA SER A 444 -14.63 -27.94 14.23
C SER A 444 -14.89 -28.14 12.74
N GLY A 445 -15.36 -27.11 12.03
CA GLY A 445 -15.71 -27.22 10.61
C GLY A 445 -16.96 -28.06 10.31
N GLY A 446 -17.75 -28.42 11.32
CA GLY A 446 -18.96 -29.25 11.18
C GLY A 446 -18.78 -30.72 11.59
N ASP A 447 -17.59 -31.14 12.01
CA ASP A 447 -17.35 -32.48 12.56
C ASP A 447 -17.96 -32.62 13.96
N LEU A 448 -18.84 -33.62 14.14
CA LEU A 448 -19.59 -33.85 15.39
C LEU A 448 -18.69 -34.24 16.56
N ASP A 449 -17.76 -35.16 16.36
CA ASP A 449 -16.92 -35.70 17.43
C ASP A 449 -15.94 -34.64 17.94
N LYS A 450 -15.31 -33.91 17.00
CA LYS A 450 -14.45 -32.77 17.34
C LYS A 450 -15.22 -31.64 18.03
N ALA A 451 -16.48 -31.39 17.63
CA ALA A 451 -17.32 -30.40 18.30
C ALA A 451 -17.62 -30.83 19.75
N ARG A 452 -17.87 -32.11 20.01
CA ARG A 452 -18.09 -32.65 21.37
C ARG A 452 -16.84 -32.53 22.24
N ASP A 453 -15.66 -32.86 21.69
CA ASP A 453 -14.40 -32.71 22.40
C ASP A 453 -14.10 -31.24 22.72
N TRP A 454 -14.38 -30.35 21.78
CA TRP A 454 -14.25 -28.90 21.98
C TRP A 454 -15.19 -28.39 23.08
N LEU A 455 -16.46 -28.83 23.09
CA LEU A 455 -17.41 -28.45 24.13
C LEU A 455 -16.95 -28.88 25.53
N ASN A 456 -16.42 -30.10 25.66
CA ASN A 456 -15.91 -30.61 26.94
C ASN A 456 -14.67 -29.84 27.45
N GLY A 457 -13.86 -29.27 26.56
CA GLY A 457 -12.67 -28.51 26.95
C GLY A 457 -12.93 -27.04 27.24
N TRP A 458 -13.95 -26.43 26.62
CA TRP A 458 -14.06 -24.98 26.52
C TRP A 458 -15.42 -24.38 26.94
N ALA A 459 -16.50 -25.16 26.95
CA ALA A 459 -17.84 -24.63 27.21
C ALA A 459 -18.29 -24.84 28.68
N PRO A 460 -18.88 -23.83 29.34
CA PRO A 460 -19.53 -23.99 30.63
C PRO A 460 -20.85 -24.76 30.48
N LYS A 461 -21.15 -25.64 31.43
CA LYS A 461 -22.44 -26.35 31.49
C LYS A 461 -23.56 -25.38 31.92
N ARG A 462 -24.80 -25.63 31.48
CA ARG A 462 -25.96 -24.76 31.77
C ARG A 462 -26.19 -24.45 33.26
N ASP A 463 -25.75 -25.34 34.16
CA ASP A 463 -25.89 -25.18 35.61
C ASP A 463 -24.67 -24.53 36.29
N GLU A 464 -23.57 -24.32 35.56
CA GLU A 464 -22.39 -23.59 36.05
C GLU A 464 -22.50 -22.13 35.62
N THR A 465 -23.35 -21.36 36.31
CA THR A 465 -23.24 -19.90 36.25
C THR A 465 -21.93 -19.50 36.94
N ARG A 466 -20.95 -19.11 36.13
CA ARG A 466 -19.73 -18.47 36.59
C ARG A 466 -20.15 -17.23 37.38
N SER A 467 -20.08 -17.33 38.70
CA SER A 467 -20.20 -16.16 39.59
C SER A 467 -19.03 -15.26 39.21
N GLU A 468 -19.35 -14.09 38.64
CA GLU A 468 -18.36 -13.05 38.32
C GLU A 468 -17.64 -12.54 39.57
#